data_AF-B0YBP8-F1
#
_entry.id   AF-B0YBP8-F1
#
_cell.length_a   1.000
_cell.length_b   1.000
_cell.length_c   1.000
_cell.angle_alpha   90.00
_cell.angle_beta   90.00
_cell.angle_gamma   90.00
#
_symmetry.space_group_name_H-M   'P 1'
#
loop_
_entity.id
_entity.type
_entity.pdbx_description
1 polymer ?
#
loop_
_entity_poly.entity_id
_entity_poly.type
_entity_poly.pdbx_seq_one_letter_code
_entity_poly.pdbx_strand_id
1 'polypeptide(L)'
;MRRSIIKTPHYHSISSHAYPESTTQMCNMSTAIWNPDIILQISDPSGRGMLCVGLARPHSPSGLRGRCRCDVPSARYRQILSILDTMSRTPPQYVTNRELRSIARLGLCDWHTHQVDEVVANWEDILGCVESINGTYEGQREEMNQDLKELQEDVDECRRLLLVKEDCKDALSVLLRRHLNRNARLKKELVESQATCARLQKDLARAKDQVEKNRGLSAENSRLSNLLKRAGEEQERYKNQATNLIAECEKLRMQSAELQADVNSGKDKYKDLQDKEESATRELIAASTELHEARSVNQGLENDKKALQSEIDVLKREVIELNDNNTSISSQLASTAASLQTVTKELSAAHQTNTELRIRIDRLSTPIWYRLIQWIKHKVAGVMNLRNAGKEVSDEEEEMALAPTGSRRDAGLA
;
A
#
# COMPACT_ATOMS: atom_id res chain seq x y z
N MET A 1 -49.97 63.18 52.62
CA MET A 1 -51.16 63.28 51.75
C MET A 1 -51.26 62.03 50.87
N ARG A 2 -52.48 61.55 50.62
CA ARG A 2 -52.90 60.32 49.89
C ARG A 2 -53.02 59.07 50.79
N ARG A 3 -54.13 58.93 51.53
CA ARG A 3 -55.48 58.37 51.17
C ARG A 3 -55.49 56.84 51.13
N SER A 4 -55.82 56.26 52.28
CA SER A 4 -56.27 54.87 52.45
C SER A 4 -57.70 54.74 51.91
N ILE A 5 -57.90 53.84 50.94
CA ILE A 5 -59.23 53.49 50.42
C ILE A 5 -59.67 52.22 51.14
N ILE A 6 -60.66 52.38 52.02
CA ILE A 6 -61.40 51.29 52.67
C ILE A 6 -62.40 50.77 51.63
N LYS A 7 -62.27 49.49 51.24
CA LYS A 7 -63.29 48.78 50.46
C LYS A 7 -64.14 47.94 51.42
N THR A 8 -65.39 48.34 51.58
CA THR A 8 -66.47 47.55 52.19
C THR A 8 -66.87 46.39 51.26
N PRO A 9 -67.21 45.19 51.79
CA PRO A 9 -67.78 44.12 50.98
C PRO A 9 -69.30 44.30 50.84
N HIS A 10 -69.78 44.23 49.59
CA HIS A 10 -71.20 44.10 49.27
C HIS A 10 -71.74 42.75 49.77
N TYR A 11 -72.75 42.82 50.63
CA TYR A 11 -73.66 41.70 50.91
C TYR A 11 -74.50 41.43 49.65
N HIS A 12 -74.32 40.25 49.06
CA HIS A 12 -75.29 39.71 48.10
C HIS A 12 -76.31 38.86 48.87
N SER A 13 -77.56 39.32 48.83
CA SER A 13 -78.74 38.56 49.25
C SER A 13 -78.81 37.22 48.53
N ILE A 14 -78.87 36.15 49.30
CA ILE A 14 -79.21 34.81 48.82
C ILE A 14 -80.71 34.79 48.60
N SER A 15 -81.12 34.84 47.33
CA SER A 15 -82.50 34.63 46.90
C SER A 15 -82.82 33.14 47.03
N SER A 16 -83.81 32.85 47.87
CA SER A 16 -84.49 31.58 48.06
C SER A 16 -85.02 31.04 46.73
N HIS A 17 -84.44 29.93 46.27
CA HIS A 17 -85.04 29.07 45.25
C HIS A 17 -85.62 27.82 45.91
N ALA A 18 -86.90 27.61 45.60
CA ALA A 18 -87.72 26.50 45.99
C ALA A 18 -87.10 25.14 45.60
N TYR A 19 -87.16 24.20 46.53
CA TYR A 19 -86.88 22.79 46.29
C TYR A 19 -87.96 22.20 45.36
N PRO A 20 -87.60 21.55 44.24
CA PRO A 20 -88.47 20.58 43.62
C PRO A 20 -88.35 19.25 44.39
N GLU A 21 -89.49 18.73 44.82
CA GLU A 21 -89.68 17.38 45.35
C GLU A 21 -89.08 16.35 44.39
N SER A 22 -87.84 15.96 44.68
CA SER A 22 -87.24 14.78 44.06
C SER A 22 -87.66 13.60 44.92
N THR A 23 -88.60 12.84 44.40
CA THR A 23 -88.94 11.50 44.86
C THR A 23 -87.62 10.74 45.04
N THR A 24 -87.19 10.58 46.29
CA THR A 24 -86.10 9.69 46.66
C THR A 24 -86.55 8.28 46.34
N GLN A 25 -86.38 7.88 45.08
CA GLN A 25 -86.21 6.49 44.74
C GLN A 25 -85.00 6.08 45.56
N MET A 26 -85.25 5.33 46.64
CA MET A 26 -84.22 4.68 47.43
C MET A 26 -83.42 3.81 46.47
N CYS A 27 -82.38 4.38 45.89
CA CYS A 27 -81.32 3.65 45.24
C CYS A 27 -80.68 2.83 46.35
N ASN A 28 -81.08 1.56 46.45
CA ASN A 28 -80.39 0.54 47.21
C ASN A 28 -78.90 0.60 46.83
N MET A 29 -78.10 1.26 47.66
CA MET A 29 -76.65 1.34 47.57
C MET A 29 -76.01 -0.01 47.94
N SER A 30 -76.39 -1.09 47.27
CA SER A 30 -75.91 -2.45 47.55
C SER A 30 -75.58 -3.26 46.30
N THR A 31 -75.05 -2.63 45.26
CA THR A 31 -74.60 -3.33 44.03
C THR A 31 -73.44 -2.65 43.31
N ALA A 32 -72.64 -1.85 44.01
CA ALA A 32 -71.28 -1.55 43.54
C ALA A 32 -70.36 -2.59 44.18
N ILE A 33 -69.71 -3.44 43.38
CA ILE A 33 -68.35 -4.00 43.61
C ILE A 33 -68.07 -5.15 42.61
N TRP A 34 -69.08 -5.87 42.10
CA TRP A 34 -68.87 -7.00 41.18
C TRP A 34 -69.48 -6.77 39.79
N ASN A 35 -68.62 -6.52 38.80
CA ASN A 35 -68.97 -6.58 37.38
C ASN A 35 -67.89 -7.37 36.64
N PRO A 36 -68.14 -8.64 36.27
CA PRO A 36 -67.11 -9.51 35.71
C PRO A 36 -66.59 -9.03 34.35
N ASP A 37 -67.41 -8.32 33.56
CA ASP A 37 -67.00 -7.77 32.27
C ASP A 37 -65.91 -6.70 32.44
N ILE A 38 -66.12 -5.78 33.38
CA ILE A 38 -65.20 -4.67 33.66
C ILE A 38 -63.95 -5.18 34.39
N ILE A 39 -64.12 -6.04 35.39
CA ILE A 39 -63.02 -6.52 36.24
C ILE A 39 -62.07 -7.42 35.44
N LEU A 40 -62.62 -8.32 34.61
CA LEU A 40 -61.82 -9.19 33.74
C LEU A 40 -61.43 -8.51 32.42
N GLN A 41 -61.85 -7.25 32.25
CA GLN A 41 -61.58 -6.39 31.09
C GLN A 41 -62.01 -7.03 29.76
N ILE A 42 -63.14 -7.71 29.71
CA ILE A 42 -63.53 -8.50 28.54
C ILE A 42 -63.89 -7.59 27.36
N SER A 43 -64.83 -6.68 27.56
CA SER A 43 -65.30 -5.75 26.53
C SER A 43 -64.34 -4.59 26.25
N ASP A 44 -64.33 -4.11 25.01
CA ASP A 44 -63.56 -2.92 24.63
C ASP A 44 -64.21 -1.65 25.21
N PRO A 45 -63.44 -0.72 25.84
CA PRO A 45 -63.99 0.50 26.43
C PRO A 45 -64.73 1.42 25.44
N SER A 46 -64.49 1.26 24.13
CA SER A 46 -65.19 2.05 23.10
C SER A 46 -66.58 1.52 22.74
N GLY A 47 -67.02 0.41 23.35
CA GLY A 47 -68.37 -0.15 23.17
C GLY A 47 -68.61 -0.80 21.80
N ARG A 48 -67.57 -0.94 20.97
CA ARG A 48 -67.66 -1.45 19.59
C ARG A 48 -67.58 -2.98 19.47
N GLY A 49 -67.50 -3.69 20.59
CA GLY A 49 -67.42 -5.14 20.63
C GLY A 49 -66.35 -5.62 21.59
N MET A 50 -65.72 -6.75 21.25
CA MET A 50 -64.69 -7.37 22.07
C MET A 50 -63.44 -7.63 21.24
N LEU A 51 -62.30 -7.21 21.78
CA LEU A 51 -60.99 -7.55 21.23
C LEU A 51 -60.46 -8.85 21.86
N CYS A 52 -59.61 -9.54 21.11
CA CYS A 52 -58.99 -10.78 21.54
C CYS A 52 -58.25 -10.59 22.87
N VAL A 53 -58.54 -11.43 23.87
CA VAL A 53 -57.96 -11.32 25.23
C VAL A 53 -56.50 -11.75 25.33
N GLY A 54 -55.96 -12.36 24.27
CA GLY A 54 -54.57 -12.78 24.18
C GLY A 54 -53.59 -11.60 24.11
N LEU A 55 -52.37 -11.84 24.56
CA LEU A 55 -51.29 -10.85 24.55
C LEU A 55 -50.52 -10.92 23.23
N ALA A 56 -50.24 -9.76 22.63
CA ALA A 56 -49.39 -9.70 21.45
C ALA A 56 -47.96 -10.18 21.77
N ARG A 57 -47.34 -10.91 20.84
CA ARG A 57 -45.95 -11.39 20.99
C ARG A 57 -44.95 -10.23 21.19
N PRO A 58 -43.78 -10.49 21.81
CA PRO A 58 -42.87 -9.47 22.35
C PRO A 58 -42.15 -8.55 21.34
N HIS A 59 -42.49 -8.58 20.05
CA HIS A 59 -41.73 -7.89 19.00
C HIS A 59 -42.30 -6.50 18.65
N SER A 60 -43.15 -5.93 19.51
CA SER A 60 -43.53 -4.52 19.38
C SER A 60 -42.33 -3.64 19.79
N PRO A 61 -41.92 -2.65 18.97
CA PRO A 61 -40.82 -1.74 19.28
C PRO A 61 -41.01 -0.93 20.56
N SER A 62 -42.24 -0.89 21.09
CA SER A 62 -42.60 -0.17 22.31
C SER A 62 -42.40 -0.96 23.61
N GLY A 63 -42.02 -2.25 23.56
CA GLY A 63 -41.80 -3.09 24.76
C GLY A 63 -43.04 -3.32 25.62
N LEU A 64 -44.21 -2.80 25.23
CA LEU A 64 -45.47 -2.94 25.95
C LEU A 64 -46.21 -4.19 25.44
N ARG A 65 -46.45 -5.16 26.33
CA ARG A 65 -47.33 -6.32 26.10
C ARG A 65 -48.78 -5.84 25.99
N GLY A 66 -49.16 -5.37 24.81
CA GLY A 66 -50.53 -4.94 24.52
C GLY A 66 -51.47 -6.13 24.29
N ARG A 67 -52.76 -5.93 24.55
CA ARG A 67 -53.83 -6.84 24.11
C ARG A 67 -53.85 -6.94 22.58
N CYS A 68 -54.12 -8.13 22.07
CA CYS A 68 -54.33 -8.35 20.64
C CYS A 68 -55.46 -7.45 20.10
N ARG A 69 -55.26 -6.86 18.92
CA ARG A 69 -56.24 -5.98 18.26
C ARG A 69 -57.20 -6.72 17.32
N CYS A 70 -57.20 -8.05 17.32
CA CYS A 70 -58.15 -8.81 16.52
C CYS A 70 -59.55 -8.74 17.15
N ASP A 71 -60.54 -8.33 16.36
CA ASP A 71 -61.93 -8.38 16.78
C ASP A 71 -62.41 -9.83 16.95
N VAL A 72 -63.12 -10.09 18.04
CA VAL A 72 -63.79 -11.36 18.28
C VAL A 72 -65.14 -11.35 17.55
N PRO A 73 -65.48 -12.39 16.76
CA PRO A 73 -66.76 -12.43 16.05
C PRO A 73 -67.96 -12.22 16.98
N SER A 74 -68.94 -11.42 16.56
CA SER A 74 -70.09 -11.03 17.38
C SER A 74 -70.92 -12.22 17.90
N ALA A 75 -70.90 -13.37 17.22
CA ALA A 75 -71.53 -14.59 17.70
C ALA A 75 -70.82 -15.18 18.94
N ARG A 76 -69.48 -15.18 18.96
CA ARG A 76 -68.68 -15.61 20.13
C ARG A 76 -68.81 -14.60 21.27
N TYR A 77 -68.78 -13.31 20.96
CA TYR A 77 -68.97 -12.25 21.96
C TYR A 77 -70.34 -12.35 22.66
N ARG A 78 -71.43 -12.60 21.93
CA ARG A 78 -72.76 -12.84 22.54
C ARG A 78 -72.78 -14.04 23.50
N GLN A 79 -72.05 -15.11 23.19
CA GLN A 79 -71.93 -16.27 24.08
C GLN A 79 -71.15 -15.90 25.36
N ILE A 80 -70.08 -15.12 25.23
CA ILE A 80 -69.32 -14.61 26.36
C ILE A 80 -70.20 -13.74 27.27
N LEU A 81 -70.99 -12.83 26.69
CA LEU A 81 -71.93 -12.00 27.46
C LEU A 81 -72.95 -12.83 28.24
N SER A 82 -73.42 -13.96 27.69
CA SER A 82 -74.32 -14.87 28.41
C SER A 82 -73.65 -15.53 29.63
N ILE A 83 -72.36 -15.87 29.53
CA ILE A 83 -71.59 -16.42 30.65
C ILE A 83 -71.34 -15.32 31.69
N LEU A 84 -71.00 -14.11 31.25
CA LEU A 84 -70.79 -12.95 32.13
C LEU A 84 -72.08 -12.53 32.88
N ASP A 85 -73.25 -12.61 32.26
CA ASP A 85 -74.53 -12.38 32.95
C ASP A 85 -74.74 -13.39 34.08
N THR A 86 -74.41 -14.66 33.84
CA THR A 86 -74.48 -15.72 34.85
C THR A 86 -73.48 -15.46 35.99
N MET A 87 -72.25 -15.09 35.64
CA MET A 87 -71.21 -14.74 36.61
C MET A 87 -71.56 -13.49 37.43
N SER A 88 -72.26 -12.50 36.86
CA SER A 88 -72.63 -11.27 37.57
C SER A 88 -73.56 -11.52 38.77
N ARG A 89 -74.31 -12.62 38.73
CA ARG A 89 -75.22 -13.04 39.81
C ARG A 89 -74.54 -13.94 40.84
N THR A 90 -73.30 -14.31 40.58
CA THR A 90 -72.51 -15.22 41.42
C THR A 90 -71.38 -14.42 42.06
N PRO A 91 -71.19 -14.47 43.40
CA PRO A 91 -70.08 -13.77 44.04
C PRO A 91 -68.71 -14.20 43.45
N PRO A 92 -67.69 -13.31 43.44
CA PRO A 92 -66.38 -13.60 42.85
C PRO A 92 -65.76 -14.93 43.31
N GLN A 93 -65.91 -15.24 44.60
CA GLN A 93 -65.41 -16.46 45.27
C GLN A 93 -66.04 -17.77 44.81
N TYR A 94 -67.13 -17.72 44.03
CA TYR A 94 -67.81 -18.90 43.50
C TYR A 94 -67.71 -19.01 41.98
N VAL A 95 -66.97 -18.11 41.32
CA VAL A 95 -66.68 -18.21 39.89
C VAL A 95 -65.80 -19.43 39.63
N THR A 96 -66.24 -20.30 38.73
CA THR A 96 -65.53 -21.55 38.46
C THR A 96 -64.47 -21.38 37.37
N ASN A 97 -63.36 -22.13 37.48
CA ASN A 97 -62.34 -22.21 36.42
C ASN A 97 -62.95 -22.61 35.05
N ARG A 98 -64.04 -23.39 35.06
CA ARG A 98 -64.77 -23.79 33.85
C ARG A 98 -65.37 -22.60 33.11
N GLU A 99 -65.96 -21.64 33.84
CA GLU A 99 -66.54 -20.42 33.27
C GLU A 99 -65.43 -19.53 32.67
N LEU A 100 -64.34 -19.34 33.42
CA LEU A 100 -63.16 -18.59 32.96
C LEU A 100 -62.54 -19.20 31.69
N ARG A 101 -62.32 -20.51 31.66
CA ARG A 101 -61.80 -21.21 30.47
C ARG A 101 -62.75 -21.13 29.27
N SER A 102 -64.06 -21.14 29.52
CA SER A 102 -65.06 -21.00 28.46
C SER A 102 -65.02 -19.61 27.84
N ILE A 103 -64.91 -18.56 28.67
CA ILE A 103 -64.74 -17.18 28.19
C ILE A 103 -63.42 -17.03 27.43
N ALA A 104 -62.30 -17.55 27.96
CA ALA A 104 -60.99 -17.45 27.32
C ALA A 104 -60.99 -18.10 25.92
N ARG A 105 -61.55 -19.31 25.77
CA ARG A 105 -61.64 -19.99 24.46
C ARG A 105 -62.45 -19.22 23.43
N LEU A 106 -63.54 -18.59 23.86
CA LEU A 106 -64.39 -17.80 22.97
C LEU A 106 -63.77 -16.44 22.63
N GLY A 107 -62.99 -15.90 23.56
CA GLY A 107 -62.39 -14.56 23.50
C GLY A 107 -61.00 -14.51 22.84
N LEU A 108 -60.41 -15.65 22.48
CA LEU A 108 -59.12 -15.71 21.78
C LEU A 108 -59.33 -15.84 20.27
N CYS A 109 -58.53 -15.11 19.49
CA CYS A 109 -58.47 -15.32 18.04
C CYS A 109 -57.66 -16.58 17.72
N ASP A 110 -57.76 -17.07 16.49
CA ASP A 110 -57.18 -18.36 16.08
C ASP A 110 -55.66 -18.45 16.36
N TRP A 111 -54.96 -17.31 16.26
CA TRP A 111 -53.52 -17.19 16.54
C TRP A 111 -53.14 -17.28 18.03
N HIS A 112 -54.06 -16.96 18.95
CA HIS A 112 -53.82 -16.94 20.40
C HIS A 112 -54.54 -18.07 21.14
N THR A 113 -55.09 -19.06 20.44
CA THR A 113 -55.79 -20.22 21.02
C THR A 113 -54.97 -21.01 22.05
N HIS A 114 -53.64 -20.94 21.99
CA HIS A 114 -52.72 -21.57 22.94
C HIS A 114 -52.57 -20.79 24.27
N GLN A 115 -53.09 -19.57 24.38
CA GLN A 115 -52.97 -18.73 25.59
C GLN A 115 -54.14 -18.88 26.57
N VAL A 116 -55.01 -19.89 26.39
CA VAL A 116 -56.20 -20.09 27.25
C VAL A 116 -55.82 -20.16 28.73
N ASP A 117 -54.82 -20.98 29.08
CA ASP A 117 -54.42 -21.15 30.48
C ASP A 117 -53.70 -19.92 31.05
N GLU A 118 -52.93 -19.18 30.23
CA GLU A 118 -52.26 -17.93 30.63
C GLU A 118 -53.26 -16.83 30.96
N VAL A 119 -54.31 -16.69 30.15
CA VAL A 119 -55.39 -15.72 30.38
C VAL A 119 -56.19 -16.07 31.63
N VAL A 120 -56.50 -17.36 31.82
CA VAL A 120 -57.26 -17.82 32.99
C VAL A 120 -56.48 -17.63 34.28
N ALA A 121 -55.18 -17.94 34.31
CA ALA A 121 -54.34 -17.69 35.48
C ALA A 121 -54.31 -16.21 35.88
N ASN A 122 -54.18 -15.31 34.90
CA ASN A 122 -54.23 -13.87 35.15
C ASN A 122 -55.58 -13.41 35.70
N TRP A 123 -56.69 -14.01 35.25
CA TRP A 123 -58.00 -13.73 35.82
C TRP A 123 -58.18 -14.27 37.24
N GLU A 124 -57.63 -15.45 37.54
CA GLU A 124 -57.63 -16.02 38.90
C GLU A 124 -56.87 -15.11 39.88
N ASP A 125 -55.72 -14.55 39.48
CA ASP A 125 -54.96 -13.58 40.28
C ASP A 125 -55.79 -12.31 40.58
N ILE A 126 -56.51 -11.79 39.57
CA ILE A 126 -57.39 -10.63 39.72
C ILE A 126 -58.52 -10.94 40.70
N LEU A 127 -59.15 -12.12 40.61
CA LEU A 127 -60.23 -12.52 41.50
C LEU A 127 -59.75 -12.70 42.95
N GLY A 128 -58.56 -13.28 43.16
CA GLY A 128 -57.96 -13.38 44.49
C GLY A 128 -57.70 -12.02 45.16
N CYS A 129 -57.32 -11.00 44.37
CA CYS A 129 -57.20 -9.64 44.86
C CYS A 129 -58.55 -9.04 45.29
N VAL A 130 -59.60 -9.29 44.50
CA VAL A 130 -60.96 -8.81 44.79
C VAL A 130 -61.53 -9.47 46.06
N GLU A 131 -61.30 -10.76 46.26
CA GLU A 131 -61.72 -11.48 47.47
C GLU A 131 -61.05 -10.92 48.73
N SER A 132 -59.73 -10.66 48.67
CA SER A 132 -58.97 -10.07 49.79
C SER A 132 -59.50 -8.68 50.17
N ILE A 133 -59.76 -7.83 49.17
CA ILE A 133 -60.34 -6.51 49.37
C ILE A 133 -61.72 -6.64 50.02
N ASN A 134 -62.58 -7.51 49.50
CA ASN A 134 -63.92 -7.68 50.04
C ASN A 134 -63.88 -8.15 51.51
N GLY A 135 -63.03 -9.14 51.84
CA GLY A 135 -62.85 -9.60 53.22
C GLY A 135 -62.41 -8.50 54.18
N THR A 136 -61.53 -7.58 53.76
CA THR A 136 -61.16 -6.43 54.61
C THR A 136 -62.32 -5.44 54.82
N TYR A 137 -63.16 -5.22 53.79
CA TYR A 137 -64.36 -4.39 53.94
C TYR A 137 -65.41 -5.03 54.85
N GLU A 138 -65.58 -6.36 54.78
CA GLU A 138 -66.53 -7.06 55.65
C GLU A 138 -66.10 -6.96 57.12
N GLY A 139 -64.80 -7.13 57.41
CA GLY A 139 -64.26 -6.96 58.76
C GLY A 139 -64.43 -5.53 59.32
N GLN A 140 -64.15 -4.51 58.51
CA GLN A 140 -64.37 -3.10 58.90
C GLN A 140 -65.86 -2.79 59.14
N ARG A 141 -66.75 -3.39 58.35
CA ARG A 141 -68.19 -3.21 58.49
C ARG A 141 -68.71 -3.90 59.77
N GLU A 142 -68.18 -5.06 60.12
CA GLU A 142 -68.50 -5.74 61.37
C GLU A 142 -68.02 -4.96 62.59
N GLU A 143 -66.80 -4.41 62.56
CA GLU A 143 -66.26 -3.53 63.61
C GLU A 143 -67.13 -2.27 63.78
N MET A 144 -67.49 -1.60 62.68
CA MET A 144 -68.38 -0.43 62.71
C MET A 144 -69.79 -0.76 63.24
N ASN A 145 -70.33 -1.93 62.91
CA ASN A 145 -71.62 -2.37 63.43
C ASN A 145 -71.56 -2.68 64.93
N GLN A 146 -70.42 -3.16 65.43
CA GLN A 146 -70.19 -3.38 66.85
C GLN A 146 -70.09 -2.04 67.61
N ASP A 147 -69.34 -1.08 67.08
CA ASP A 147 -69.24 0.28 67.62
C ASP A 147 -70.61 0.97 67.68
N LEU A 148 -71.45 0.79 66.65
CA LEU A 148 -72.81 1.33 66.63
C LEU A 148 -73.71 0.70 67.70
N LYS A 149 -73.54 -0.60 68.01
CA LYS A 149 -74.28 -1.24 69.10
C LYS A 149 -73.85 -0.70 70.46
N GLU A 150 -72.56 -0.56 70.70
CA GLU A 150 -72.04 0.02 71.96
C GLU A 150 -72.55 1.45 72.15
N LEU A 151 -72.54 2.27 71.09
CA LEU A 151 -73.08 3.62 71.15
C LEU A 151 -74.59 3.65 71.43
N GLN A 152 -75.34 2.69 70.87
CA GLN A 152 -76.77 2.57 71.12
C GLN A 152 -77.05 2.18 72.57
N GLU A 153 -76.28 1.25 73.15
CA GLU A 153 -76.36 0.87 74.56
C GLU A 153 -76.09 2.06 75.50
N ASP A 154 -75.07 2.86 75.19
CA ASP A 154 -74.74 4.09 75.94
C ASP A 154 -75.88 5.14 75.87
N VAL A 155 -76.53 5.28 74.72
CA VAL A 155 -77.68 6.18 74.53
C VAL A 155 -78.90 5.71 75.33
N ASP A 156 -79.15 4.40 75.37
CA ASP A 156 -80.26 3.82 76.11
C ASP A 156 -80.04 3.88 77.64
N GLU A 157 -78.80 3.74 78.11
CA GLU A 157 -78.41 4.03 79.49
C GLU A 157 -78.63 5.50 79.84
N CYS A 158 -78.22 6.42 78.98
CA CYS A 158 -78.47 7.85 79.17
C CYS A 158 -79.98 8.17 79.22
N ARG A 159 -80.80 7.55 78.36
CA ARG A 159 -82.27 7.68 78.42
C ARG A 159 -82.86 7.15 79.72
N ARG A 160 -82.37 6.01 80.23
CA ARG A 160 -82.81 5.47 81.53
C ARG A 160 -82.51 6.43 82.67
N LEU A 161 -81.31 7.00 82.70
CA LEU A 161 -80.90 7.96 83.73
C LEU A 161 -81.68 9.29 83.67
N LEU A 162 -82.09 9.72 82.47
CA LEU A 162 -82.92 10.91 82.28
C LEU A 162 -84.39 10.71 82.69
N LEU A 163 -84.89 9.47 82.79
CA LEU A 163 -86.26 9.13 83.19
C LEU A 163 -86.45 8.96 84.71
N VAL A 164 -85.39 8.99 85.51
CA VAL A 164 -85.47 8.91 86.98
C VAL A 164 -85.57 10.32 87.57
N LYS A 165 -86.62 10.57 88.37
CA LYS A 165 -86.95 11.86 89.00
C LYS A 165 -85.82 12.38 89.92
N GLU A 166 -85.57 13.69 89.82
CA GLU A 166 -84.94 14.69 90.71
C GLU A 166 -83.72 14.37 91.61
N ASP A 167 -83.41 13.11 91.94
CA ASP A 167 -82.22 12.71 92.72
C ASP A 167 -81.01 12.35 91.84
N CYS A 168 -81.12 12.46 90.52
CA CYS A 168 -80.05 12.09 89.57
C CYS A 168 -79.17 13.27 89.12
N LYS A 169 -79.35 14.46 89.70
CA LYS A 169 -78.63 15.69 89.30
C LYS A 169 -77.10 15.55 89.42
N ASP A 170 -76.62 14.85 90.45
CA ASP A 170 -75.19 14.60 90.66
C ASP A 170 -74.65 13.57 89.66
N ALA A 171 -75.39 12.50 89.38
CA ALA A 171 -75.02 11.50 88.37
C ALA A 171 -74.96 12.09 86.96
N LEU A 172 -75.96 12.91 86.59
CA LEU A 172 -75.99 13.64 85.32
C LEU A 172 -74.82 14.64 85.23
N SER A 173 -74.49 15.32 86.33
CA SER A 173 -73.37 16.27 86.39
C SER A 173 -72.01 15.56 86.23
N VAL A 174 -71.86 14.36 86.82
CA VAL A 174 -70.65 13.52 86.65
C VAL A 174 -70.52 13.05 85.20
N LEU A 175 -71.61 12.58 84.59
CA LEU A 175 -71.60 12.17 83.17
C LEU A 175 -71.29 13.34 82.25
N LEU A 176 -71.93 14.49 82.44
CA LEU A 176 -71.67 15.70 81.65
C LEU A 176 -70.21 16.15 81.79
N ARG A 177 -69.63 16.10 83.00
CA ARG A 177 -68.22 16.41 83.23
C ARG A 177 -67.29 15.42 82.52
N ARG A 178 -67.61 14.12 82.51
CA ARG A 178 -66.85 13.11 81.76
C ARG A 178 -66.90 13.38 80.26
N HIS A 179 -68.07 13.72 79.70
CA HIS A 179 -68.19 14.07 78.29
C HIS A 179 -67.44 15.34 77.93
N LEU A 180 -67.51 16.40 78.76
CA LEU A 180 -66.75 17.63 78.55
C LEU A 180 -65.24 17.37 78.59
N ASN A 181 -64.76 16.56 79.53
CA ASN A 181 -63.35 16.19 79.62
C ASN A 181 -62.91 15.34 78.41
N ARG A 182 -63.74 14.38 77.96
CA ARG A 182 -63.48 13.59 76.74
C ARG A 182 -63.45 14.49 75.50
N ASN A 183 -64.37 15.45 75.39
CA ASN A 183 -64.40 16.41 74.29
C ASN A 183 -63.17 17.31 74.29
N ALA A 184 -62.74 17.80 75.45
CA ALA A 184 -61.51 18.59 75.59
C ALA A 184 -60.26 17.80 75.18
N ARG A 185 -60.18 16.52 75.58
CA ARG A 185 -59.10 15.61 75.16
C ARG A 185 -59.09 15.40 73.64
N LEU A 186 -60.24 15.08 73.05
CA LEU A 186 -60.37 14.87 71.61
C LEU A 186 -60.02 16.13 70.80
N LYS A 187 -60.39 17.32 71.29
CA LYS A 187 -59.97 18.59 70.68
C LYS A 187 -58.46 18.78 70.70
N LYS A 188 -57.80 18.43 71.81
CA LYS A 188 -56.33 18.49 71.91
C LYS A 188 -55.67 17.52 70.93
N GLU A 189 -56.14 16.26 70.89
CA GLU A 189 -55.65 15.24 69.96
C GLU A 189 -55.87 15.66 68.50
N LEU A 190 -57.00 16.30 68.18
CA LEU A 190 -57.28 16.83 66.84
C LEU A 190 -56.27 17.92 66.43
N VAL A 191 -55.97 18.87 67.32
CA VAL A 191 -54.99 19.94 67.06
C VAL A 191 -53.58 19.35 66.88
N GLU A 192 -53.20 18.38 67.71
CA GLU A 192 -51.90 17.68 67.59
C GLU A 192 -51.80 16.88 66.28
N SER A 193 -52.88 16.21 65.89
CA SER A 193 -52.98 15.50 64.60
C SER A 193 -52.86 16.48 63.43
N GLN A 194 -53.57 17.61 63.46
CA GLN A 194 -53.48 18.65 62.43
C GLN A 194 -52.07 19.23 62.31
N ALA A 195 -51.41 19.52 63.44
CA ALA A 195 -50.03 19.99 63.46
C ALA A 195 -49.07 18.94 62.86
N THR A 196 -49.31 17.66 63.14
CA THR A 196 -48.52 16.55 62.58
C THR A 196 -48.73 16.42 61.07
N CYS A 197 -49.98 16.49 60.59
CA CYS A 197 -50.28 16.50 59.16
C CYS A 197 -49.58 17.66 58.43
N ALA A 198 -49.59 18.87 59.01
CA ALA A 198 -48.91 20.02 58.43
C ALA A 198 -47.37 19.81 58.34
N ARG A 199 -46.75 19.20 59.35
CA ARG A 199 -45.33 18.83 59.31
C ARG A 199 -45.04 17.79 58.23
N LEU A 200 -45.84 16.72 58.17
CA LEU A 200 -45.68 15.66 57.17
C LEU A 200 -45.88 16.17 55.74
N GLN A 201 -46.81 17.09 55.52
CA GLN A 201 -46.98 17.75 54.22
C GLN A 201 -45.74 18.55 53.81
N LYS A 202 -45.11 19.27 54.76
CA LYS A 202 -43.85 19.99 54.51
C LYS A 202 -42.69 19.02 54.22
N ASP A 203 -42.61 17.90 54.94
CA ASP A 203 -41.60 16.88 54.70
C ASP A 203 -41.78 16.19 53.35
N LEU A 204 -43.02 15.91 52.96
CA LEU A 204 -43.34 15.37 51.64
C LEU A 204 -42.93 16.33 50.52
N ALA A 205 -43.16 17.63 50.68
CA ALA A 205 -42.71 18.64 49.71
C ALA A 205 -41.17 18.66 49.61
N ARG A 206 -40.46 18.66 50.74
CA ARG A 206 -38.99 18.58 50.76
C ARG A 206 -38.45 17.31 50.11
N ALA A 207 -39.09 16.17 50.36
CA ALA A 207 -38.71 14.89 49.77
C ALA A 207 -38.91 14.90 48.24
N LYS A 208 -40.02 15.47 47.75
CA LYS A 208 -40.26 15.62 46.30
C LYS A 208 -39.19 16.49 45.63
N ASP A 209 -38.83 17.62 46.23
CA ASP A 209 -37.77 18.50 45.71
C ASP A 209 -36.42 17.77 45.66
N GLN A 210 -36.11 16.96 46.68
CA GLN A 210 -34.86 16.20 46.71
C GLN A 210 -34.82 15.09 45.66
N VAL A 211 -35.94 14.38 45.44
CA VAL A 211 -36.05 13.36 44.39
C VAL A 211 -35.81 13.99 43.02
N GLU A 212 -36.36 15.17 42.76
CA GLU A 212 -36.17 15.85 41.48
C GLU A 212 -34.71 16.29 41.27
N LYS A 213 -34.05 16.83 42.31
CA LYS A 213 -32.61 17.12 42.27
C LYS A 213 -31.78 15.87 41.99
N ASN A 214 -32.10 14.76 42.65
CA ASN A 214 -31.39 13.49 42.45
C ASN A 214 -31.57 12.94 41.04
N ARG A 215 -32.77 13.09 40.45
CA ARG A 215 -33.00 12.76 39.02
C ARG A 215 -32.14 13.62 38.10
N GLY A 216 -32.07 14.93 38.35
CA GLY A 216 -31.20 15.83 37.60
C GLY A 216 -29.71 15.43 37.69
N LEU A 217 -29.22 15.14 38.90
CA LEU A 217 -27.85 14.67 39.11
C LEU A 217 -27.58 13.32 38.45
N SER A 218 -28.55 12.39 38.48
CA SER A 218 -28.42 11.08 37.82
C SER A 218 -28.35 11.20 36.30
N ALA A 219 -29.15 12.08 35.71
CA ALA A 219 -29.10 12.39 34.28
C ALA A 219 -27.75 13.01 33.89
N GLU A 220 -27.26 13.96 34.69
CA GLU A 220 -25.96 14.59 34.45
C GLU A 220 -24.80 13.60 34.60
N ASN A 221 -24.85 12.72 35.60
CA ASN A 221 -23.83 11.68 35.78
C ASN A 221 -23.81 10.68 34.61
N SER A 222 -24.99 10.36 34.06
CA SER A 222 -25.12 9.54 32.84
C SER A 222 -24.51 10.26 31.63
N ARG A 223 -24.74 11.57 31.50
CA ARG A 223 -24.16 12.41 30.44
C ARG A 223 -22.63 12.45 30.54
N LEU A 224 -22.09 12.68 31.74
CA LEU A 224 -20.66 12.71 32.00
C LEU A 224 -20.00 11.34 31.76
N SER A 225 -20.63 10.25 32.18
CA SER A 225 -20.15 8.89 31.91
C SER A 225 -20.04 8.61 30.40
N ASN A 226 -21.04 9.03 29.63
CA ASN A 226 -21.01 8.90 28.16
C ASN A 226 -19.92 9.77 27.52
N LEU A 227 -19.68 10.98 28.04
CA LEU A 227 -18.58 11.84 27.58
C LEU A 227 -17.22 11.21 27.88
N LEU A 228 -17.04 10.67 29.09
CA LEU A 228 -15.80 10.01 29.49
C LEU A 228 -15.53 8.76 28.63
N LYS A 229 -16.57 7.98 28.34
CA LYS A 229 -16.45 6.84 27.41
C LYS A 229 -16.00 7.29 26.02
N ARG A 230 -16.61 8.34 25.45
CA ARG A 230 -16.22 8.88 24.14
C ARG A 230 -14.78 9.41 24.14
N ALA A 231 -14.39 10.13 25.18
CA ALA A 231 -13.02 10.62 25.33
C ALA A 231 -12.00 9.46 25.42
N GLY A 232 -12.35 8.38 26.13
CA GLY A 232 -11.52 7.16 26.17
C GLY A 232 -11.40 6.46 24.82
N GLU A 233 -12.51 6.32 24.08
CA GLU A 233 -12.51 5.77 22.72
C GLU A 233 -11.68 6.63 21.76
N GLU A 234 -11.76 7.96 21.87
CA GLU A 234 -10.99 8.88 21.04
C GLU A 234 -9.49 8.84 21.36
N GLN A 235 -9.14 8.78 22.65
CA GLN A 235 -7.76 8.60 23.09
C GLN A 235 -7.14 7.31 22.52
N GLU A 236 -7.89 6.22 22.53
CA GLU A 236 -7.41 4.94 22.00
C GLU A 236 -7.26 4.98 20.47
N ARG A 237 -8.15 5.68 19.76
CA ARG A 237 -7.97 5.95 18.31
C ARG A 237 -6.69 6.73 18.04
N TYR A 238 -6.39 7.78 18.80
CA TYR A 238 -5.15 8.55 18.62
C TYR A 238 -3.90 7.72 18.91
N LYS A 239 -3.91 6.84 19.94
CA LYS A 239 -2.81 5.91 20.18
C LYS A 239 -2.59 4.94 19.01
N ASN A 240 -3.67 4.38 18.47
CA ASN A 240 -3.61 3.48 17.32
C ASN A 240 -3.11 4.21 16.05
N GLN A 241 -3.53 5.46 15.84
CA GLN A 241 -2.99 6.28 14.75
C GLN A 241 -1.51 6.60 14.94
N ALA A 242 -1.09 6.96 16.16
CA ALA A 242 0.30 7.25 16.46
C ALA A 242 1.21 6.03 16.25
N THR A 243 0.80 4.85 16.71
CA THR A 243 1.55 3.60 16.51
C THR A 243 1.65 3.22 15.03
N ASN A 244 0.57 3.37 14.27
CA ASN A 244 0.60 3.16 12.81
C ASN A 244 1.55 4.14 12.11
N LEU A 245 1.52 5.42 12.46
CA LEU A 245 2.42 6.43 11.89
C LEU A 245 3.88 6.16 12.24
N ILE A 246 4.17 5.69 13.48
CA ILE A 246 5.51 5.30 13.88
C ILE A 246 6.02 4.13 13.03
N ALA A 247 5.19 3.10 12.82
CA ALA A 247 5.54 1.95 11.98
C ALA A 247 5.77 2.36 10.52
N GLU A 248 4.98 3.28 9.98
CA GLU A 248 5.17 3.82 8.63
C GLU A 248 6.46 4.64 8.51
N CYS A 249 6.77 5.47 9.52
CA CYS A 249 8.04 6.20 9.59
C CYS A 249 9.24 5.26 9.63
N GLU A 250 9.16 4.15 10.37
CA GLU A 250 10.22 3.15 10.45
C GLU A 250 10.41 2.43 9.12
N LYS A 251 9.31 2.06 8.44
CA LYS A 251 9.36 1.49 7.09
C LYS A 251 10.03 2.46 6.09
N LEU A 252 9.65 3.73 6.10
CA LEU A 252 10.25 4.74 5.23
C LEU A 252 11.73 4.95 5.53
N ARG A 253 12.14 4.91 6.80
CA ARG A 253 13.56 4.95 7.18
C ARG A 253 14.34 3.77 6.63
N MET A 254 13.81 2.56 6.72
CA MET A 254 14.43 1.36 6.16
C MET A 254 14.59 1.47 4.64
N GLN A 255 13.54 1.90 3.94
CA GLN A 255 13.58 2.13 2.49
C GLN A 255 14.61 3.22 2.11
N SER A 256 14.69 4.30 2.89
CA SER A 256 15.69 5.34 2.67
C SER A 256 17.11 4.83 2.87
N ALA A 257 17.34 3.92 3.83
CA ALA A 257 18.65 3.32 4.06
C ALA A 257 19.04 2.36 2.93
N GLU A 258 18.10 1.56 2.44
CA GLU A 258 18.28 0.67 1.27
C GLU A 258 18.62 1.49 0.02
N LEU A 259 17.84 2.53 -0.30
CA LEU A 259 18.12 3.41 -1.44
C LEU A 259 19.48 4.10 -1.30
N GLN A 260 19.87 4.49 -0.09
CA GLN A 260 21.19 5.08 0.14
C GLN A 260 22.32 4.07 -0.10
N ALA A 261 22.13 2.81 0.28
CA ALA A 261 23.07 1.73 -0.01
C ALA A 261 23.18 1.47 -1.52
N ASP A 262 22.06 1.44 -2.24
CA ASP A 262 22.01 1.30 -3.70
C ASP A 262 22.73 2.46 -4.40
N VAL A 263 22.51 3.70 -3.95
CA VAL A 263 23.22 4.88 -4.47
C VAL A 263 24.72 4.78 -4.25
N ASN A 264 25.17 4.32 -3.08
CA ASN A 264 26.59 4.13 -2.80
C ASN A 264 27.18 3.02 -3.69
N SER A 265 26.49 1.88 -3.82
CA SER A 265 26.90 0.81 -4.74
C SER A 265 26.97 1.30 -6.19
N GLY A 266 26.01 2.13 -6.61
CA GLY A 266 26.00 2.76 -7.93
C GLY A 266 27.20 3.70 -8.14
N LYS A 267 27.58 4.49 -7.13
CA LYS A 267 28.77 5.36 -7.17
C LYS A 267 30.05 4.54 -7.30
N ASP A 268 30.17 3.45 -6.55
CA ASP A 268 31.35 2.58 -6.62
C ASP A 268 31.47 1.95 -8.01
N LYS A 269 30.37 1.41 -8.56
CA LYS A 269 30.34 0.89 -9.93
C LYS A 269 30.66 1.95 -10.98
N TYR A 270 30.17 3.17 -10.81
CA TYR A 270 30.50 4.27 -11.71
C TYR A 270 31.99 4.58 -11.69
N LYS A 271 32.61 4.62 -10.50
CA LYS A 271 34.05 4.84 -10.36
C LYS A 271 34.86 3.72 -11.02
N ASP A 272 34.47 2.46 -10.81
CA ASP A 272 35.12 1.32 -11.48
C ASP A 272 35.03 1.41 -13.02
N LEU A 273 33.89 1.87 -13.54
CA LEU A 273 33.70 2.07 -14.98
C LEU A 273 34.54 3.22 -15.50
N GLN A 274 34.61 4.33 -14.75
CA GLN A 274 35.46 5.47 -15.08
C GLN A 274 36.95 5.06 -15.12
N ASP A 275 37.44 4.32 -14.12
CA ASP A 275 38.82 3.84 -14.08
C ASP A 275 39.13 2.91 -15.28
N LYS A 276 38.16 2.07 -15.68
CA LYS A 276 38.27 1.21 -16.87
C LYS A 276 38.29 2.02 -18.17
N GLU A 277 37.44 3.04 -18.30
CA GLU A 277 37.43 3.95 -19.45
C GLU A 277 38.76 4.67 -19.59
N GLU A 278 39.29 5.21 -18.49
CA GLU A 278 40.59 5.89 -18.45
C GLU A 278 41.74 4.93 -18.83
N SER A 279 41.69 3.67 -18.36
CA SER A 279 42.66 2.64 -18.76
C SER A 279 42.57 2.30 -20.24
N ALA A 280 41.36 2.03 -20.75
CA ALA A 280 41.14 1.72 -22.16
C ALA A 280 41.55 2.88 -23.07
N THR A 281 41.32 4.13 -22.64
CA THR A 281 41.76 5.32 -23.37
C THR A 281 43.28 5.40 -23.42
N ARG A 282 43.97 5.12 -22.32
CA ARG A 282 45.45 5.07 -22.29
C ARG A 282 45.99 3.97 -23.21
N GLU A 283 45.40 2.78 -23.18
CA GLU A 283 45.77 1.66 -24.06
C GLU A 283 45.53 2.01 -25.54
N LEU A 284 44.41 2.66 -25.87
CA LEU A 284 44.11 3.10 -27.23
C LEU A 284 45.13 4.13 -27.74
N ILE A 285 45.53 5.10 -26.90
CA ILE A 285 46.57 6.07 -27.24
C ILE A 285 47.89 5.35 -27.52
N ALA A 286 48.31 4.43 -26.65
CA ALA A 286 49.54 3.66 -26.82
C ALA A 286 49.52 2.82 -28.12
N ALA A 287 48.43 2.09 -28.37
CA ALA A 287 48.28 1.32 -29.61
C ALA A 287 48.26 2.22 -30.86
N SER A 288 47.64 3.41 -30.77
CA SER A 288 47.65 4.38 -31.86
C SER A 288 49.05 4.93 -32.13
N THR A 289 49.86 5.15 -31.09
CA THR A 289 51.27 5.56 -31.26
C THR A 289 52.11 4.46 -31.90
N GLU A 290 51.98 3.21 -31.44
CA GLU A 290 52.67 2.06 -32.03
C GLU A 290 52.29 1.86 -33.51
N LEU A 291 51.00 2.00 -33.84
CA LEU A 291 50.53 1.94 -35.23
C LEU A 291 51.15 3.05 -36.09
N HIS A 292 51.29 4.26 -35.56
CA HIS A 292 51.89 5.38 -36.27
C HIS A 292 53.39 5.13 -36.54
N GLU A 293 54.11 4.64 -35.54
CA GLU A 293 55.51 4.24 -35.67
C GLU A 293 55.67 3.12 -36.71
N ALA A 294 54.85 2.07 -36.63
CA ALA A 294 54.85 0.98 -37.60
C ALA A 294 54.56 1.47 -39.02
N ARG A 295 53.62 2.41 -39.21
CA ARG A 295 53.35 3.04 -40.51
C ARG A 295 54.56 3.82 -41.02
N SER A 296 55.25 4.57 -40.16
CA SER A 296 56.46 5.31 -40.51
C SER A 296 57.58 4.37 -40.98
N VAL A 297 57.83 3.29 -40.23
CA VAL A 297 58.79 2.25 -40.59
C VAL A 297 58.43 1.61 -41.94
N ASN A 298 57.16 1.26 -42.13
CA ASN A 298 56.70 0.63 -43.37
C ASN A 298 56.87 1.58 -44.59
N GLN A 299 56.64 2.88 -44.39
CA GLN A 299 56.90 3.89 -45.42
C GLN A 299 58.40 4.00 -45.74
N GLY A 300 59.27 3.93 -44.73
CA GLY A 300 60.72 3.85 -44.89
C GLY A 300 61.14 2.64 -45.72
N LEU A 301 60.65 1.45 -45.37
CA LEU A 301 60.92 0.21 -46.10
C LEU A 301 60.43 0.26 -47.55
N GLU A 302 59.27 0.88 -47.82
CA GLU A 302 58.77 1.02 -49.20
C GLU A 302 59.66 1.98 -50.02
N ASN A 303 60.24 3.01 -49.38
CA ASN A 303 61.22 3.88 -50.02
C ASN A 303 62.53 3.14 -50.30
N ASP A 304 63.04 2.37 -49.33
CA ASP A 304 64.25 1.55 -49.49
C ASP A 304 64.07 0.51 -50.60
N LYS A 305 62.90 -0.13 -50.67
CA LYS A 305 62.54 -1.05 -51.76
C LYS A 305 62.59 -0.37 -53.12
N LYS A 306 62.07 0.86 -53.25
CA LYS A 306 62.14 1.64 -54.50
C LYS A 306 63.59 1.99 -54.86
N ALA A 307 64.40 2.38 -53.87
CA ALA A 307 65.81 2.67 -54.07
C ALA A 307 66.58 1.44 -54.57
N LEU A 308 66.42 0.29 -53.89
CA LEU A 308 67.01 -0.98 -54.29
C LEU A 308 66.53 -1.42 -55.69
N GLN A 309 65.25 -1.21 -56.02
CA GLN A 309 64.74 -1.51 -57.36
C GLN A 309 65.43 -0.65 -58.43
N SER A 310 65.65 0.63 -58.16
CA SER A 310 66.38 1.51 -59.08
C SER A 310 67.85 1.10 -59.23
N GLU A 311 68.50 0.65 -58.16
CA GLU A 311 69.87 0.12 -58.18
C GLU A 311 69.96 -1.17 -59.00
N ILE A 312 69.00 -2.09 -58.83
CA ILE A 312 68.88 -3.29 -59.68
C ILE A 312 68.76 -2.92 -61.16
N ASP A 313 67.97 -1.90 -61.49
CA ASP A 313 67.77 -1.47 -62.89
C ASP A 313 69.02 -0.77 -63.46
N VAL A 314 69.83 -0.10 -62.63
CA VAL A 314 71.17 0.40 -63.00
C VAL A 314 72.11 -0.78 -63.27
N LEU A 315 72.23 -1.71 -62.33
CA LEU A 315 73.10 -2.88 -62.45
C LEU A 315 72.73 -3.75 -63.66
N LYS A 316 71.43 -3.92 -63.95
CA LYS A 316 70.98 -4.61 -65.17
C LYS A 316 71.47 -3.93 -66.45
N ARG A 317 71.42 -2.60 -66.52
CA ARG A 317 71.94 -1.84 -67.68
C ARG A 317 73.46 -1.98 -67.79
N GLU A 318 74.16 -1.90 -66.67
CA GLU A 318 75.61 -2.09 -66.63
C GLU A 318 76.02 -3.50 -67.09
N VAL A 319 75.30 -4.54 -66.69
CA VAL A 319 75.51 -5.91 -67.18
C VAL A 319 75.30 -6.01 -68.68
N ILE A 320 74.26 -5.36 -69.23
CA ILE A 320 74.03 -5.32 -70.69
C ILE A 320 75.20 -4.62 -71.39
N GLU A 321 75.64 -3.46 -70.89
CA GLU A 321 76.76 -2.71 -71.47
C GLU A 321 78.07 -3.50 -71.41
N LEU A 322 78.38 -4.15 -70.29
CA LEU A 322 79.53 -5.04 -70.17
C LEU A 322 79.44 -6.24 -71.12
N ASN A 323 78.25 -6.80 -71.33
CA ASN A 323 78.04 -7.88 -72.30
C ASN A 323 78.24 -7.41 -73.75
N ASP A 324 77.75 -6.23 -74.10
CA ASP A 324 77.97 -5.60 -75.42
C ASP A 324 79.45 -5.29 -75.64
N ASN A 325 80.14 -4.80 -74.62
CA ASN A 325 81.60 -4.61 -74.64
C ASN A 325 82.34 -5.94 -74.81
N ASN A 326 81.95 -6.99 -74.08
CA ASN A 326 82.57 -8.31 -74.18
C ASN A 326 82.34 -8.97 -75.55
N THR A 327 81.14 -8.82 -76.13
CA THR A 327 80.86 -9.29 -77.51
C THR A 327 81.64 -8.51 -78.55
N SER A 328 81.77 -7.18 -78.39
CA SER A 328 82.61 -6.32 -79.22
C SER A 328 84.08 -6.74 -79.15
N ILE A 329 84.66 -6.86 -77.95
CA ILE A 329 86.03 -7.33 -77.73
C ILE A 329 86.22 -8.73 -78.33
N SER A 330 85.27 -9.65 -78.14
CA SER A 330 85.31 -10.99 -78.72
C SER A 330 85.34 -10.95 -80.26
N SER A 331 84.55 -10.05 -80.87
CA SER A 331 84.56 -9.85 -82.33
C SER A 331 85.88 -9.25 -82.83
N GLN A 332 86.44 -8.27 -82.11
CA GLN A 332 87.75 -7.70 -82.40
C GLN A 332 88.87 -8.76 -82.27
N LEU A 333 88.82 -9.59 -81.24
CA LEU A 333 89.75 -10.69 -81.03
C LEU A 333 89.65 -11.71 -82.18
N ALA A 334 88.44 -12.09 -82.59
CA ALA A 334 88.22 -12.98 -83.74
C ALA A 334 88.74 -12.38 -85.05
N SER A 335 88.48 -11.10 -85.30
CA SER A 335 89.03 -10.37 -86.46
C SER A 335 90.55 -10.33 -86.43
N THR A 336 91.15 -10.03 -85.28
CA THR A 336 92.60 -9.97 -85.10
C THR A 336 93.23 -11.35 -85.29
N ALA A 337 92.60 -12.40 -84.76
CA ALA A 337 93.02 -13.78 -84.97
C ALA A 337 92.97 -14.18 -86.46
N ALA A 338 91.93 -13.78 -87.20
CA ALA A 338 91.82 -14.01 -88.63
C ALA A 338 92.89 -13.22 -89.43
N SER A 339 93.15 -11.96 -89.07
CA SER A 339 94.25 -11.17 -89.65
C SER A 339 95.60 -11.83 -89.38
N LEU A 340 95.86 -12.28 -88.14
CA LEU A 340 97.07 -13.02 -87.77
C LEU A 340 97.22 -14.31 -88.59
N GLN A 341 96.14 -15.06 -88.78
CA GLN A 341 96.15 -16.26 -89.61
C GLN A 341 96.45 -15.94 -91.08
N THR A 342 95.93 -14.81 -91.59
CA THR A 342 96.21 -14.31 -92.95
C THR A 342 97.68 -13.92 -93.09
N VAL A 343 98.21 -13.11 -92.17
CA VAL A 343 99.63 -12.73 -92.13
C VAL A 343 100.52 -13.97 -91.99
N THR A 344 100.11 -14.96 -91.20
CA THR A 344 100.85 -16.23 -91.08
C THR A 344 100.88 -16.99 -92.40
N LYS A 345 99.76 -17.03 -93.14
CA LYS A 345 99.70 -17.61 -94.49
C LYS A 345 100.57 -16.83 -95.47
N GLU A 346 100.49 -15.50 -95.48
CA GLU A 346 101.31 -14.64 -96.34
C GLU A 346 102.79 -14.79 -96.03
N LEU A 347 103.17 -14.87 -94.75
CA LEU A 347 104.55 -15.12 -94.32
C LEU A 347 105.02 -16.51 -94.75
N SER A 348 104.17 -17.54 -94.66
CA SER A 348 104.50 -18.88 -95.15
C SER A 348 104.68 -18.91 -96.67
N ALA A 349 103.85 -18.17 -97.43
CA ALA A 349 103.98 -18.02 -98.87
C ALA A 349 105.25 -17.23 -99.24
N ALA A 350 105.56 -16.15 -98.52
CA ALA A 350 106.80 -15.38 -98.68
C ALA A 350 108.04 -16.21 -98.33
N HIS A 351 107.96 -17.06 -97.31
CA HIS A 351 109.04 -17.99 -96.98
C HIS A 351 109.23 -19.03 -98.09
N GLN A 352 108.13 -19.50 -98.68
CA GLN A 352 108.16 -20.45 -99.79
C GLN A 352 108.72 -19.82 -101.08
N THR A 353 108.35 -18.58 -101.40
CA THR A 353 108.96 -17.85 -102.52
C THR A 353 110.43 -17.53 -102.28
N ASN A 354 110.82 -17.22 -101.04
CA ASN A 354 112.23 -16.97 -100.69
C ASN A 354 113.08 -18.25 -100.78
N THR A 355 112.54 -19.40 -100.36
CA THR A 355 113.20 -20.70 -100.57
C THR A 355 113.30 -21.06 -102.05
N GLU A 356 112.26 -20.80 -102.85
CA GLU A 356 112.30 -20.96 -104.31
C GLU A 356 113.35 -20.06 -104.98
N LEU A 357 113.46 -18.80 -104.55
CA LEU A 357 114.49 -17.86 -104.99
C LEU A 357 115.89 -18.33 -104.60
N ARG A 358 116.08 -18.83 -103.38
CA ARG A 358 117.36 -19.44 -102.96
C ARG A 358 117.76 -20.62 -103.84
N ILE A 359 116.83 -21.53 -104.13
CA ILE A 359 117.07 -22.66 -105.04
C ILE A 359 117.43 -22.18 -106.46
N ARG A 360 116.80 -21.10 -106.94
CA ARG A 360 117.11 -20.47 -108.23
C ARG A 360 118.52 -19.86 -108.27
N ILE A 361 118.92 -19.18 -107.19
CA ILE A 361 120.27 -18.61 -107.04
C ILE A 361 121.31 -19.74 -107.05
N ASP A 362 121.07 -20.83 -106.33
CA ASP A 362 121.98 -21.99 -106.30
C ASP A 362 122.10 -22.67 -107.67
N ARG A 363 121.01 -22.77 -108.44
CA ARG A 363 121.05 -23.32 -109.80
C ARG A 363 121.81 -22.46 -110.80
N LEU A 364 121.83 -21.14 -110.63
CA LEU A 364 122.52 -20.21 -111.52
C LEU A 364 124.00 -20.01 -111.16
N SER A 365 124.37 -20.17 -109.88
CA SER A 365 125.76 -20.03 -109.41
C SER A 365 126.64 -21.25 -109.75
N THR A 366 126.04 -22.44 -109.78
CA THR A 366 126.77 -23.72 -109.97
C THR A 366 127.48 -23.86 -111.33
N PRO A 367 126.91 -23.46 -112.49
CA PRO A 367 127.60 -23.57 -113.79
C PRO A 367 128.69 -22.50 -114.00
N ILE A 368 128.56 -21.35 -113.33
CA ILE A 368 129.48 -20.20 -113.47
C ILE A 368 130.76 -20.45 -112.67
N TRP A 369 130.63 -20.93 -111.43
CA TRP A 369 131.78 -21.32 -110.61
C TRP A 369 132.62 -22.44 -111.24
N TYR A 370 131.97 -23.40 -111.90
CA TYR A 370 132.69 -24.50 -112.56
C TYR A 370 133.49 -24.04 -113.80
N ARG A 371 132.99 -23.04 -114.55
CA ARG A 371 133.72 -22.44 -115.68
C ARG A 371 134.86 -21.52 -115.24
N LEU A 372 134.69 -20.78 -114.14
CA LEU A 372 135.72 -19.87 -113.61
C LEU A 372 136.95 -20.65 -113.11
N ILE A 373 136.74 -21.79 -112.42
CA ILE A 373 137.83 -22.63 -111.90
C ILE A 373 138.62 -23.32 -113.01
N GLN A 374 137.97 -23.74 -114.10
CA GLN A 374 138.63 -24.37 -115.26
C GLN A 374 139.48 -23.39 -116.06
N TRP A 375 139.05 -22.12 -116.18
CA TRP A 375 139.83 -21.09 -116.88
C TRP A 375 141.11 -20.71 -116.13
N ILE A 376 141.05 -20.62 -114.79
CA ILE A 376 142.21 -20.25 -113.96
C ILE A 376 143.31 -21.33 -113.98
N LYS A 377 142.96 -22.62 -114.11
CA LYS A 377 143.95 -23.71 -114.14
C LYS A 377 144.78 -23.77 -115.43
N HIS A 378 144.28 -23.28 -116.56
CA HIS A 378 144.97 -23.46 -117.86
C HIS A 378 146.01 -22.35 -118.18
N LYS A 379 145.97 -21.20 -117.50
CA LYS A 379 146.76 -20.00 -117.86
C LYS A 379 148.03 -19.76 -117.03
N VAL A 380 148.37 -20.63 -116.07
CA VAL A 380 149.45 -20.37 -115.08
C VAL A 380 150.76 -21.16 -115.32
N ALA A 381 150.90 -21.93 -116.40
CA ALA A 381 152.16 -22.62 -116.71
C ALA A 381 152.91 -21.96 -117.89
N GLY A 382 153.42 -20.73 -117.70
CA GLY A 382 154.29 -20.12 -118.72
C GLY A 382 154.60 -18.62 -118.57
N VAL A 383 155.59 -18.31 -117.72
CA VAL A 383 156.59 -17.23 -117.89
C VAL A 383 156.32 -15.83 -117.26
N MET A 384 157.18 -15.51 -116.27
CA MET A 384 157.84 -14.22 -115.92
C MET A 384 157.13 -13.02 -115.25
N ASN A 385 157.75 -12.64 -114.12
CA ASN A 385 158.31 -11.32 -113.74
C ASN A 385 157.56 -10.03 -114.10
N LEU A 386 157.03 -9.32 -113.08
CA LEU A 386 157.46 -7.98 -112.63
C LEU A 386 156.51 -7.38 -111.57
N ARG A 387 157.13 -6.89 -110.48
CA ARG A 387 156.87 -5.63 -109.73
C ARG A 387 155.55 -5.41 -108.93
N ASN A 388 155.75 -5.12 -107.65
CA ASN A 388 154.85 -4.51 -106.65
C ASN A 388 154.17 -3.20 -107.09
N ALA A 389 152.98 -2.92 -106.53
CA ALA A 389 152.71 -1.79 -105.61
C ALA A 389 151.20 -1.54 -105.35
N GLY A 390 150.88 -1.17 -104.10
CA GLY A 390 149.81 -0.21 -103.73
C GLY A 390 148.37 -0.77 -103.65
N LYS A 391 147.70 -0.68 -102.49
CA LYS A 391 146.88 0.47 -102.01
C LYS A 391 145.53 0.52 -102.76
N GLU A 392 144.35 0.77 -102.18
CA GLU A 392 143.83 1.21 -100.88
C GLU A 392 142.28 1.17 -101.02
N VAL A 393 141.53 1.58 -99.98
CA VAL A 393 140.11 2.00 -100.00
C VAL A 393 139.09 0.85 -99.89
N SER A 394 138.41 0.63 -98.75
CA SER A 394 137.41 1.44 -98.00
C SER A 394 135.99 0.97 -98.33
N ASP A 395 135.10 1.25 -97.37
CA ASP A 395 133.64 1.31 -97.42
C ASP A 395 132.99 0.08 -96.76
N GLU A 396 132.49 0.18 -95.52
CA GLU A 396 131.42 1.04 -94.98
C GLU A 396 130.09 0.27 -94.94
N GLU A 397 129.38 0.46 -93.82
CA GLU A 397 127.96 0.14 -93.58
C GLU A 397 127.64 -1.37 -93.45
N GLU A 398 126.77 -1.83 -92.55
CA GLU A 398 125.52 -1.21 -92.10
C GLU A 398 125.04 -1.96 -90.83
N GLU A 399 124.83 -1.25 -89.71
CA GLU A 399 123.65 -1.39 -88.84
C GLU A 399 123.70 -0.29 -87.76
N MET A 400 123.28 0.91 -88.16
CA MET A 400 122.86 2.00 -87.27
C MET A 400 121.35 2.10 -87.37
N ALA A 401 120.68 1.89 -86.23
CA ALA A 401 119.90 2.89 -85.49
C ALA A 401 118.49 3.16 -86.07
N LEU A 402 117.43 3.25 -85.27
CA LEU A 402 117.25 4.30 -84.26
C LEU A 402 116.21 3.87 -83.19
N ALA A 403 116.56 4.14 -81.94
CA ALA A 403 115.63 4.41 -80.83
C ALA A 403 115.09 5.87 -80.98
N PRO A 404 114.61 6.64 -79.96
CA PRO A 404 114.27 6.34 -78.57
C PRO A 404 113.03 7.16 -78.05
N THR A 405 112.96 7.24 -76.72
CA THR A 405 112.21 8.18 -75.84
C THR A 405 110.86 7.65 -75.35
N GLY A 406 110.52 7.69 -74.07
CA GLY A 406 111.18 8.24 -72.90
C GLY A 406 110.15 8.65 -71.85
N SER A 407 110.50 8.44 -70.59
CA SER A 407 110.20 9.30 -69.43
C SER A 407 108.88 9.16 -68.66
N ARG A 408 109.10 9.22 -67.32
CA ARG A 408 108.26 9.68 -66.19
C ARG A 408 107.17 8.74 -65.69
N ARG A 409 107.23 8.23 -64.43
CA ARG A 409 107.26 8.88 -63.09
C ARG A 409 106.14 9.89 -62.83
N ASP A 410 105.34 9.51 -61.83
CA ASP A 410 104.66 10.27 -60.75
C ASP A 410 103.14 9.97 -60.76
N ALA A 411 102.59 9.31 -59.73
CA ALA A 411 102.27 9.77 -58.37
C ALA A 411 100.77 10.11 -58.23
N GLY A 412 100.18 9.75 -57.07
CA GLY A 412 98.86 10.19 -56.59
C GLY A 412 97.78 9.11 -56.67
N LEU A 413 97.36 8.47 -55.57
CA LEU A 413 96.36 8.96 -54.59
C LEU A 413 94.97 9.17 -55.20
N ALA A 414 94.07 8.19 -55.03
CA ALA A 414 92.91 8.24 -54.13
C ALA A 414 92.19 6.87 -54.17
#